data_AF-A0AAU9V1G8-F1
#
_entry.id   AF-A0AAU9V1G8-F1
#
_cell.length_a   1.000
_cell.length_b   1.000
_cell.length_c   1.000
_cell.angle_alpha   90.00
_cell.angle_beta   90.00
_cell.angle_gamma   90.00
#
_symmetry.space_group_name_H-M   'P 1'
#
loop_
_entity.id
_entity.type
_entity.pdbx_description
1 polymer ?
#
loop_
_entity_poly.entity_id
_entity_poly.type
_entity_poly.pdbx_seq_one_letter_code
_entity_poly.pdbx_strand_id
1 'polypeptide(L)'
;MHNTIFAMHSAKNKPRSLSLVTFNANGLVQQIDLVREFLKEHPVDVTLVQETFLKPSKQDPKISNYHVSRNDRGSALGGTVIYYKSLHCVSSY
;
A
#
# COMPACT_ATOMS: atom_id res chain seq x y z
N MET A 1 24.75 -13.92 18.16
CA MET A 1 23.75 -13.60 19.20
C MET A 1 22.41 -13.42 18.49
N HIS A 2 21.55 -14.43 18.55
CA HIS A 2 20.17 -14.37 18.07
C HIS A 2 19.30 -13.99 19.27
N ASN A 3 18.64 -12.83 19.22
CA ASN A 3 17.58 -12.51 20.17
C ASN A 3 16.24 -12.52 19.42
N THR A 4 15.54 -13.66 19.50
CA THR A 4 14.11 -13.74 19.19
C THR A 4 13.38 -13.61 20.52
N ILE A 5 12.68 -12.50 20.74
CA ILE A 5 11.79 -12.32 21.89
C ILE A 5 10.37 -12.66 21.41
N PHE A 6 9.81 -13.76 21.92
CA PHE A 6 8.38 -14.04 21.79
C PHE A 6 7.64 -13.28 22.90
N ALA A 7 6.93 -12.21 22.54
CA ALA A 7 5.99 -11.56 23.45
C ALA A 7 4.66 -12.34 23.46
N MET A 8 4.39 -13.04 24.56
CA MET A 8 3.09 -13.63 24.85
C MET A 8 2.05 -12.51 25.02
N HIS A 9 1.11 -12.40 24.08
CA HIS A 9 0.00 -11.45 24.17
C HIS A 9 -1.05 -11.92 25.17
N SER A 10 -1.53 -11.02 26.02
CA SER A 10 -2.81 -11.20 26.73
C SER A 10 -3.93 -11.30 25.69
N ALA A 11 -4.74 -12.36 25.73
CA ALA A 11 -5.73 -12.73 24.70
C ALA A 11 -6.86 -11.71 24.45
N LYS A 12 -6.81 -10.50 25.02
CA LYS A 12 -7.88 -9.50 24.98
C LYS A 12 -7.91 -8.62 23.73
N ASN A 13 -6.81 -8.50 22.96
CA ASN A 13 -6.77 -7.74 21.70
C ASN A 13 -5.92 -8.48 20.66
N LYS A 14 -6.52 -9.41 19.92
CA LYS A 14 -5.84 -10.04 18.79
C LYS A 14 -5.54 -8.96 17.74
N PRO A 15 -4.30 -8.85 17.22
CA PRO A 15 -4.01 -7.95 16.11
C PRO A 15 -4.96 -8.24 14.96
N ARG A 16 -5.55 -7.19 14.38
CA ARG A 16 -6.42 -7.34 13.20
C ARG A 16 -5.57 -7.85 12.03
N SER A 17 -6.06 -8.86 11.32
CA SER A 17 -5.44 -9.30 10.07
C SER A 17 -5.40 -8.16 9.06
N LEU A 18 -4.26 -8.01 8.37
CA LEU A 18 -4.07 -7.06 7.29
C LEU A 18 -4.35 -7.73 5.95
N SER A 19 -5.14 -7.06 5.12
CA SER A 19 -5.42 -7.46 3.74
C SER A 19 -4.50 -6.72 2.76
N LEU A 20 -3.85 -7.47 1.86
CA LEU A 20 -2.90 -6.94 0.90
C LEU A 20 -3.22 -7.41 -0.51
N VAL A 21 -3.06 -6.53 -1.49
CA VAL A 21 -3.15 -6.87 -2.92
C VAL A 21 -1.96 -6.31 -3.68
N THR A 22 -1.52 -7.02 -4.71
CA THR A 22 -0.46 -6.59 -5.63
C THR A 22 -1.00 -6.45 -7.04
N PHE A 23 -0.63 -5.41 -7.75
CA PHE A 23 -1.10 -5.15 -9.11
C PHE A 23 0.01 -4.53 -9.97
N ASN A 24 0.40 -5.21 -11.04
CA ASN A 24 1.26 -4.62 -12.06
C ASN A 24 0.39 -3.79 -13.01
N ALA A 25 0.55 -2.47 -13.02
CA ALA A 25 -0.29 -1.57 -13.80
C ALA A 25 0.16 -1.42 -15.26
N ASN A 26 1.44 -1.69 -15.56
CA ASN A 26 2.05 -1.40 -16.86
C ASN A 26 1.64 0.00 -17.40
N GLY A 27 1.72 1.02 -16.53
CA GLY A 27 1.17 2.36 -16.73
C GLY A 27 -0.03 2.64 -15.83
N LEU A 28 0.21 3.26 -14.67
CA LEU A 28 -0.85 3.53 -13.68
C LEU A 28 -1.86 4.59 -14.16
N VAL A 29 -1.44 5.53 -15.02
CA VAL A 29 -2.35 6.57 -15.52
C VAL A 29 -3.55 5.96 -16.25
N GLN A 30 -3.32 4.90 -17.03
CA GLN A 30 -4.35 4.21 -17.80
C GLN A 30 -5.23 3.29 -16.93
N GLN A 31 -4.72 2.86 -15.76
CA GLN A 31 -5.37 1.86 -14.90
C GLN A 31 -6.01 2.46 -13.65
N ILE A 32 -5.88 3.77 -13.41
CA ILE A 32 -6.24 4.36 -12.12
C ILE A 32 -7.72 4.21 -11.77
N ASP A 33 -8.61 4.27 -12.76
CA ASP A 33 -10.05 4.12 -12.52
C ASP A 33 -10.42 2.67 -12.17
N LEU A 34 -9.78 1.68 -12.79
CA LEU A 34 -9.91 0.27 -12.40
C LEU A 34 -9.44 0.04 -10.96
N VAL A 35 -8.30 0.62 -10.57
CA VAL A 35 -7.80 0.52 -9.19
C VAL A 35 -8.78 1.19 -8.21
N ARG A 36 -9.36 2.33 -8.57
CA ARG A 36 -10.37 3.03 -7.74
C ARG A 36 -11.64 2.20 -7.56
N GLU A 37 -12.15 1.63 -8.63
CA GLU A 37 -13.35 0.77 -8.59
C GLU A 37 -13.08 -0.47 -7.74
N PHE A 38 -11.96 -1.15 -7.97
CA PHE A 38 -11.55 -2.30 -7.15
C PHE A 38 -11.48 -1.95 -5.66
N LEU A 39 -10.85 -0.82 -5.29
CA LEU A 39 -10.71 -0.43 -3.88
C LEU A 39 -12.00 0.11 -3.24
N LYS A 40 -12.97 0.50 -4.06
CA LYS A 40 -14.33 0.84 -3.61
C LYS A 40 -15.13 -0.42 -3.28
N GLU A 41 -15.03 -1.46 -4.11
CA GLU A 41 -15.73 -2.74 -3.92
C GLU A 41 -15.05 -3.64 -2.89
N HIS A 42 -13.72 -3.62 -2.86
CA HIS A 42 -12.86 -4.44 -2.03
C HIS A 42 -11.90 -3.54 -1.24
N PRO A 43 -12.33 -3.01 -0.08
CA PRO A 43 -11.56 -2.02 0.66
C PRO A 43 -10.43 -2.72 1.44
N VAL A 44 -9.38 -3.15 0.74
CA VAL A 44 -8.17 -3.75 1.31
C VAL A 44 -7.34 -2.75 2.12
N ASP A 45 -6.41 -3.22 2.94
CA ASP A 45 -5.63 -2.35 3.82
C ASP A 45 -4.41 -1.74 3.13
N VAL A 46 -3.76 -2.52 2.27
CA VAL A 46 -2.57 -2.12 1.52
C VAL A 46 -2.64 -2.62 0.09
N THR A 47 -2.37 -1.74 -0.87
CA THR A 47 -2.27 -2.07 -2.30
C THR A 47 -0.91 -1.69 -2.82
N LEU A 48 -0.18 -2.66 -3.37
CA LEU A 48 1.13 -2.48 -3.96
C LEU A 48 1.00 -2.45 -5.48
N VAL A 49 1.27 -1.31 -6.10
CA VAL A 49 1.21 -1.14 -7.55
C VAL A 49 2.63 -1.05 -8.14
N GLN A 50 2.92 -1.87 -9.15
CA GLN A 50 4.20 -1.89 -9.87
C GLN A 50 4.06 -1.39 -11.31
N GLU A 51 5.20 -1.11 -11.96
CA GLU A 51 5.31 -0.61 -13.34
C GLU A 51 4.39 0.60 -13.57
N THR A 52 4.46 1.57 -12.65
CA THR A 52 3.52 2.70 -12.66
C THR A 52 3.82 3.72 -13.76
N PHE A 53 5.10 3.81 -14.17
CA PHE A 53 5.62 4.72 -15.19
C PHE A 53 5.33 6.20 -14.93
N LEU A 54 5.07 6.54 -13.67
CA LEU A 54 4.86 7.92 -13.27
C LEU A 54 6.19 8.68 -13.23
N LYS A 55 6.10 9.99 -13.43
CA LYS A 55 7.22 10.93 -13.30
C LYS A 55 7.10 11.70 -11.98
N PRO A 56 8.23 12.07 -11.34
CA PRO A 56 8.22 12.85 -10.10
C PRO A 56 7.47 14.19 -10.20
N SER A 57 7.42 14.78 -11.39
CA SER A 57 6.70 16.04 -11.64
C SER A 57 5.17 15.88 -11.71
N LYS A 58 4.65 14.65 -11.75
CA LYS A 58 3.21 14.38 -11.79
C LYS A 58 2.65 14.32 -10.38
N GLN A 59 1.49 14.96 -10.19
CA GLN A 59 0.72 14.89 -8.96
C GLN A 59 0.40 13.44 -8.59
N ASP A 60 0.20 13.22 -7.29
CA ASP A 60 -0.12 11.90 -6.80
C ASP A 60 -1.47 11.40 -7.33
N PRO A 61 -1.55 10.13 -7.76
CA PRO A 61 -2.79 9.50 -8.20
C PRO A 61 -3.67 9.16 -6.98
N LYS A 62 -4.22 10.18 -6.30
CA LYS A 62 -4.95 9.98 -5.04
C LYS A 62 -6.20 9.11 -5.23
N ILE A 63 -6.46 8.29 -4.21
CA ILE A 63 -7.67 7.48 -4.04
C ILE A 63 -8.25 7.82 -2.65
N SER A 64 -9.56 8.06 -2.58
CA SER A 64 -10.22 8.47 -1.33
C SER A 64 -10.02 7.44 -0.22
N ASN A 65 -9.78 7.89 1.01
CA ASN A 65 -9.51 7.07 2.20
C ASN A 65 -8.19 6.28 2.20
N TYR A 66 -7.32 6.48 1.20
CA TYR A 66 -5.99 5.90 1.17
C TYR A 66 -4.93 7.02 1.17
N HIS A 67 -3.92 6.83 2.00
CA HIS A 67 -2.64 7.50 1.87
C HIS A 67 -1.87 6.91 0.69
N VAL A 68 -0.94 7.69 0.14
CA VAL A 68 -0.14 7.30 -1.01
C VAL A 68 1.35 7.48 -0.69
N SER A 69 2.15 6.48 -1.04
CA SER A 69 3.61 6.56 -1.04
C SER A 69 4.13 6.08 -2.38
N ARG A 70 5.06 6.81 -2.99
CA ARG A 70 5.55 6.53 -4.34
C ARG A 70 7.06 6.40 -4.37
N ASN A 71 7.53 5.59 -5.30
CA ASN A 71 8.92 5.52 -5.68
C ASN A 71 9.01 5.57 -7.21
N ASP A 72 9.16 6.78 -7.75
CA ASP A 72 9.20 7.02 -9.18
C ASP A 72 10.62 6.82 -9.73
N ARG A 73 10.72 6.45 -11.02
CA ARG A 73 12.00 6.40 -11.73
C ARG A 73 12.20 7.61 -12.63
N GLY A 74 13.32 8.31 -12.45
CA GLY A 74 13.68 9.49 -13.24
C GLY A 74 14.04 9.15 -14.69
N SER A 75 15.06 8.30 -14.87
CA SER A 75 15.68 7.99 -16.17
C SER A 75 15.26 6.66 -16.80
N ALA A 76 14.67 5.75 -16.02
CA ALA A 76 14.28 4.41 -16.48
C ALA A 76 12.77 4.19 -16.39
N LEU A 77 12.27 3.19 -17.13
CA LEU A 77 10.92 2.67 -16.94
C LEU A 77 10.81 1.94 -15.58
N GLY A 78 9.60 1.94 -15.04
CA GLY A 78 9.21 1.31 -13.79
C GLY A 78 8.58 2.28 -12.80
N GLY A 79 8.83 2.02 -11.51
CA GLY A 79 8.32 2.80 -10.38
C GLY A 79 7.12 2.14 -9.71
N THR A 80 6.92 2.46 -8.43
CA THR A 80 5.89 1.83 -7.59
C THR A 80 5.04 2.85 -6.86
N VAL A 81 3.80 2.46 -6.55
CA VAL A 81 2.88 3.21 -5.68
C VAL A 81 2.33 2.26 -4.62
N ILE A 82 2.24 2.72 -3.38
CA ILE A 82 1.57 2.06 -2.27
C ILE A 82 0.35 2.90 -1.90
N TYR A 83 -0.84 2.30 -1.96
CA TYR A 83 -2.03 2.85 -1.32
C TYR A 83 -2.24 2.14 0.01
N TYR A 84 -2.46 2.88 1.09
CA TYR A 84 -2.69 2.28 2.41
C TYR A 84 -3.67 3.10 3.24
N LYS A 85 -4.51 2.42 4.02
CA LYS A 85 -5.39 3.08 5.02
C LYS A 85 -4.58 3.50 6.24
N SER A 86 -5.16 4.32 7.11
CA SER A 86 -4.58 4.55 8.44
C SER A 86 -4.44 3.21 9.18
N LEU A 87 -3.20 2.80 9.45
CA LEU A 87 -2.87 1.57 10.15
C LEU A 87 -2.69 1.90 11.64
N HIS A 88 -3.50 1.29 12.50
CA HIS A 88 -3.32 1.42 13.95
C HIS A 88 -2.26 0.42 14.42
N CYS A 89 -1.09 0.92 14.80
CA CYS A 89 -0.12 0.14 15.56
C CYS A 89 -0.55 0.09 17.03
N VAL A 90 -0.67 -1.12 17.58
CA VAL A 90 -0.73 -1.28 19.04
C VAL A 90 0.71 -1.39 19.52
N SER A 91 1.22 -0.36 20.20
CA SER A 91 2.54 -0.44 20.82
C SER A 91 2.46 -1.34 22.04
N SER A 92 3.18 -2.46 22.02
CA SER A 92 3.40 -3.29 23.21
C SER A 92 4.52 -2.64 24.03
N TYR A 93 4.19 -2.01 25.15
CA TYR A 93 5.15 -1.64 26.20
C TYR A 93 5.09 -2.68 27.32
#